data_AF-A0A518DFP2-F1
#
_entry.id   AF-A0A518DFP2-F1
#
_cell.length_a   1.000
_cell.length_b   1.000
_cell.length_c   1.000
_cell.angle_alpha   90.00
_cell.angle_beta   90.00
_cell.angle_gamma   90.00
#
_symmetry.space_group_name_H-M   'P 1'
#
loop_
_entity.id
_entity.type
_entity.pdbx_description
1 polymer ?
#
loop_
_entity_poly.entity_id
_entity_poly.type
_entity_poly.pdbx_seq_one_letter_code
_entity_poly.pdbx_strand_id
1 'polypeptide(L)'
;MPTQRDYYEVLGVERNASEAEIASAYRKMAVLHHPDKNPGDEGAITLFKQAAEAFEVLNDPEKRSRYDRFGHAGVNGSGHAGHGFGNVEDIFSAFGDIFGDLFGGGGRRVRAGRDVRSDVTLTLHEAALGVTKRVEFERHETCATCAGSGAAKGSSRQTCGYCKGHGRVIQSAGIVRMQAVCPKCRGAGSTIDSPCRDCRGKGSRLKKVVTEVEIPAGVDDGTRVRIVGEGEPSPDGGPRGDCYCFIAVLAHPLFEREGQHLVCRIPITYTQAALGCELEVPTLQGKGEITIPPGTPSGEVFRMAGKGVADPRRRGLGDLLVQVIIEVPKKLTGEEETLLRKLAKLEHKNVAPERKSFFQSLKEYFTPDEHVGAEADE
;
A
#
# COMPACT_ATOMS: atom_id res chain seq x y z
N MET A 1 -37.65 -27.49 38.71
CA MET A 1 -36.81 -27.71 37.51
C MET A 1 -37.11 -26.58 36.55
N PRO A 2 -36.14 -25.76 36.11
CA PRO A 2 -36.42 -24.78 35.07
C PRO A 2 -36.76 -25.55 33.80
N THR A 3 -38.00 -25.45 33.36
CA THR A 3 -38.49 -26.00 32.09
C THR A 3 -37.71 -25.30 30.97
N GLN A 4 -36.88 -26.05 30.23
CA GLN A 4 -36.24 -25.52 29.01
C GLN A 4 -37.33 -25.02 28.06
N ARG A 5 -37.13 -23.83 27.49
CA ARG A 5 -38.10 -23.20 26.58
C ARG A 5 -38.16 -24.01 25.28
N ASP A 6 -39.37 -24.14 24.75
CA ASP A 6 -39.60 -24.85 23.49
C ASP A 6 -38.83 -24.16 22.34
N TYR A 7 -38.19 -24.93 21.47
CA TYR A 7 -37.38 -24.39 20.37
C TYR A 7 -38.20 -23.60 19.35
N TYR A 8 -39.48 -23.95 19.14
CA TYR A 8 -40.38 -23.18 18.29
C TYR A 8 -40.73 -21.85 18.95
N GLU A 9 -40.90 -21.81 20.28
CA GLU A 9 -41.10 -20.57 21.04
C GLU A 9 -39.85 -19.68 21.06
N VAL A 10 -38.66 -20.28 21.15
CA VAL A 10 -37.37 -19.56 21.13
C VAL A 10 -37.16 -18.84 19.80
N LEU A 11 -37.51 -19.49 18.69
CA LEU A 11 -37.46 -18.87 17.36
C LEU A 11 -38.70 -18.02 17.05
N GLY A 12 -39.78 -18.15 17.83
CA GLY A 12 -41.04 -17.43 17.60
C GLY A 12 -41.79 -17.89 16.35
N VAL A 13 -41.77 -19.18 16.07
CA VAL A 13 -42.43 -19.81 14.91
C VAL A 13 -43.45 -20.88 15.35
N GLU A 14 -44.40 -21.20 14.48
CA GLU A 14 -45.35 -22.29 14.74
C GLU A 14 -44.70 -23.67 14.54
N ARG A 15 -45.25 -24.72 15.17
CA ARG A 15 -44.70 -26.09 15.08
C ARG A 15 -44.72 -26.68 13.67
N ASN A 16 -45.63 -26.22 12.81
CA ASN A 16 -45.76 -26.59 11.40
C ASN A 16 -44.88 -25.73 10.47
N ALA A 17 -44.05 -24.82 11.00
CA ALA A 17 -43.24 -23.92 10.19
C ALA A 17 -42.34 -24.69 9.21
N SER A 18 -42.27 -24.17 7.98
CA SER A 18 -41.37 -24.66 6.95
C SER A 18 -39.90 -24.39 7.32
N GLU A 19 -38.97 -25.14 6.71
CA GLU A 19 -37.53 -24.92 6.88
C GLU A 19 -37.12 -23.46 6.57
N ALA A 20 -37.75 -22.87 5.55
CA ALA A 20 -37.52 -21.48 5.16
C ALA A 20 -37.95 -20.48 6.24
N GLU A 21 -39.08 -20.73 6.92
CA GLU A 21 -39.58 -19.90 8.02
C GLU A 21 -38.72 -20.03 9.27
N ILE A 22 -38.30 -21.25 9.62
CA ILE A 22 -37.38 -21.53 10.73
C ILE A 22 -36.04 -20.82 10.50
N ALA A 23 -35.48 -20.92 9.30
CA ALA A 23 -34.24 -20.22 8.95
C ALA A 23 -34.40 -18.69 8.99
N SER A 24 -35.56 -18.17 8.57
CA SER A 24 -35.87 -16.73 8.61
C SER A 24 -35.96 -16.18 10.03
N ALA A 25 -36.65 -16.91 10.89
CA ALA A 25 -36.78 -16.60 12.30
C ALA A 25 -35.42 -16.59 13.01
N TYR A 26 -34.59 -17.61 12.77
CA TYR A 26 -33.24 -17.65 13.30
C TYR A 26 -32.39 -16.45 12.83
N ARG A 27 -32.42 -16.10 11.54
CA ARG A 27 -31.68 -14.93 11.03
C ARG A 27 -32.09 -13.64 11.74
N LYS A 28 -33.39 -13.44 11.98
CA LYS A 28 -33.90 -12.27 12.69
C LYS A 28 -33.36 -12.20 14.11
N MET A 29 -33.38 -13.33 14.83
CA MET A 29 -32.86 -13.44 16.20
C MET A 29 -31.34 -13.30 16.26
N ALA A 30 -30.60 -13.91 15.34
CA ALA A 30 -29.14 -13.86 15.27
C ALA A 30 -28.62 -12.44 14.99
N VAL A 31 -29.32 -11.65 14.17
CA VAL A 31 -28.98 -10.24 13.92
C VAL A 31 -29.36 -9.35 15.09
N LEU A 32 -30.52 -9.60 15.73
CA LEU A 32 -31.02 -8.80 16.84
C LEU A 32 -30.14 -8.96 18.09
N HIS A 33 -29.71 -10.19 18.38
CA HIS A 33 -28.94 -10.55 19.58
C HIS A 33 -27.45 -10.80 19.28
N HIS A 34 -26.94 -10.28 18.16
CA HIS A 34 -25.54 -10.46 17.79
C HIS A 34 -24.60 -9.83 18.86
N PRO A 35 -23.54 -10.53 19.31
CA PRO A 35 -22.58 -10.03 20.30
C PRO A 35 -21.93 -8.69 19.90
N ASP A 36 -21.51 -8.54 18.64
CA ASP A 36 -20.92 -7.27 18.15
C ASP A 36 -21.89 -6.08 18.19
N LYS A 37 -23.19 -6.33 18.06
CA LYS A 37 -24.23 -5.28 18.14
C LYS A 37 -24.70 -5.02 19.57
N ASN A 38 -24.47 -5.97 20.48
CA ASN A 38 -24.88 -5.93 21.87
C ASN A 38 -23.69 -6.25 22.80
N PRO A 39 -22.61 -5.45 22.77
CA PRO A 39 -21.40 -5.73 23.53
C PRO A 39 -21.69 -5.65 25.04
N GLY A 40 -21.39 -6.73 25.77
CA GLY A 40 -21.53 -6.79 27.24
C GLY A 40 -22.95 -7.11 27.75
N ASP A 41 -23.91 -7.41 26.87
CA ASP A 41 -25.25 -7.84 27.28
C ASP A 41 -25.32 -9.38 27.40
N GLU A 42 -25.24 -9.88 28.63
CA GLU A 42 -25.33 -11.33 28.92
C GLU A 42 -26.69 -11.94 28.55
N GLY A 43 -27.76 -11.13 28.56
CA GLY A 43 -29.10 -11.55 28.16
C GLY A 43 -29.18 -11.80 26.65
N ALA A 44 -28.63 -10.89 25.86
CA ALA A 44 -28.52 -11.05 24.40
C ALA A 44 -27.67 -12.28 24.02
N ILE A 45 -26.55 -12.50 24.71
CA ILE A 45 -25.70 -13.68 24.51
C ILE A 45 -26.47 -14.97 24.81
N THR A 46 -27.27 -14.98 25.89
CA THR A 46 -28.08 -16.14 26.27
C THR A 46 -29.16 -16.45 25.22
N LEU A 47 -29.86 -15.43 24.73
CA LEU A 47 -30.88 -15.57 23.68
C LEU A 47 -30.27 -16.00 22.34
N PHE A 48 -29.08 -15.50 22.01
CA PHE A 48 -28.34 -15.90 20.82
C PHE A 48 -27.97 -17.39 20.86
N LYS A 49 -27.45 -17.87 21.99
CA LYS A 49 -27.12 -19.30 22.20
C LYS A 49 -28.37 -20.19 22.09
N GLN A 50 -29.48 -19.78 22.72
CA GLN A 50 -30.74 -20.51 22.64
C GLN A 50 -31.30 -20.56 21.21
N ALA A 51 -31.22 -19.46 20.46
CA ALA A 51 -31.66 -19.41 19.07
C ALA A 51 -30.80 -20.30 18.16
N ALA A 52 -29.49 -20.37 18.39
CA ALA A 52 -28.58 -21.25 17.65
C ALA A 52 -28.86 -22.73 17.91
N GLU A 53 -29.07 -23.11 19.17
CA GLU A 53 -29.45 -24.47 19.56
C GLU A 53 -30.81 -24.88 18.96
N ALA A 54 -31.80 -23.97 19.03
CA ALA A 54 -33.11 -24.19 18.42
C ALA A 54 -33.00 -24.39 16.90
N PHE A 55 -32.18 -23.59 16.23
CA PHE A 55 -31.98 -23.71 14.79
C PHE A 55 -31.25 -25.00 14.41
N GLU A 56 -30.24 -25.43 15.17
CA GLU A 56 -29.53 -26.69 14.92
C GLU A 56 -30.48 -27.90 14.93
N VAL A 57 -31.43 -27.91 15.87
CA VAL A 57 -32.38 -29.00 16.04
C VAL A 57 -33.51 -28.91 15.02
N LEU A 58 -34.07 -27.73 14.77
CA LEU A 58 -35.25 -27.56 13.92
C LEU A 58 -34.94 -27.50 12.42
N ASN A 59 -33.70 -27.17 12.03
CA ASN A 59 -33.29 -27.12 10.63
C ASN A 59 -32.87 -28.49 10.06
N ASP A 60 -32.55 -29.45 10.93
CA ASP A 60 -32.24 -30.82 10.52
C ASP A 60 -33.51 -31.70 10.61
N PRO A 61 -34.00 -32.29 9.50
CA PRO A 61 -35.24 -33.07 9.49
C PRO A 61 -35.25 -34.25 10.48
N GLU A 62 -34.12 -34.91 10.72
CA GLU A 62 -34.03 -36.03 11.65
C GLU A 62 -34.04 -35.55 13.11
N LYS A 63 -33.29 -34.48 13.43
CA LYS A 63 -33.28 -33.87 14.77
C LYS A 63 -34.65 -33.26 15.10
N ARG A 64 -35.27 -32.56 14.15
CA ARG A 64 -36.63 -32.00 14.30
C ARG A 64 -37.64 -33.11 14.58
N SER A 65 -37.61 -34.18 13.80
CA SER A 65 -38.51 -35.33 14.01
C SER A 65 -38.30 -36.03 15.37
N ARG A 66 -37.06 -36.07 15.89
CA ARG A 66 -36.78 -36.57 17.24
C ARG A 66 -37.30 -35.62 18.32
N TYR A 67 -37.07 -34.32 18.14
CA TYR A 67 -37.55 -33.27 19.04
C TYR A 67 -39.07 -33.23 19.12
N ASP A 68 -39.76 -33.34 17.98
CA ASP A 68 -41.23 -33.32 17.92
C ASP A 68 -41.85 -34.53 18.64
N ARG A 69 -41.15 -35.67 18.68
CA ARG A 69 -41.63 -36.91 19.32
C ARG A 69 -41.30 -37.02 20.81
N PHE A 70 -40.15 -36.51 21.22
CA PHE A 70 -39.59 -36.76 22.56
C PHE A 70 -39.19 -35.49 23.32
N GLY A 71 -39.44 -34.32 22.76
CA GLY A 71 -38.99 -33.03 23.32
C GLY A 71 -37.47 -32.94 23.44
N HIS A 72 -36.99 -32.10 24.37
CA HIS A 72 -35.55 -31.92 24.62
C HIS A 72 -34.82 -33.23 24.99
N ALA A 73 -35.51 -34.20 25.59
CA ALA A 73 -34.93 -35.50 25.93
C ALA A 73 -34.54 -36.33 24.69
N GLY A 74 -35.21 -36.11 23.55
CA GLY A 74 -34.92 -36.81 22.28
C GLY A 74 -33.65 -36.34 21.57
N VAL A 75 -33.14 -35.16 21.93
CA VAL A 75 -31.99 -34.52 21.27
C VAL A 75 -30.78 -34.36 22.20
N ASN A 76 -30.98 -34.34 23.52
CA ASN A 76 -29.90 -34.26 24.51
C ASN A 76 -29.18 -35.60 24.81
N GLY A 77 -29.65 -36.74 24.28
CA GLY A 77 -29.19 -38.08 24.68
C GLY A 77 -28.51 -38.95 23.60
N SER A 78 -28.30 -38.46 22.38
CA SER A 78 -27.74 -39.28 21.29
C SER A 78 -26.23 -39.12 21.18
N GLY A 79 -25.48 -40.09 21.72
CA GLY A 79 -24.01 -40.15 21.68
C GLY A 79 -23.41 -40.40 20.29
N HIS A 80 -23.64 -39.52 19.33
CA HIS A 80 -22.93 -39.45 18.05
C HIS A 80 -22.59 -37.98 17.74
N ALA A 81 -21.30 -37.63 17.87
CA ALA A 81 -20.62 -36.47 17.29
C ALA A 81 -21.48 -35.21 17.05
N GLY A 82 -21.77 -34.47 18.12
CA GLY A 82 -22.31 -33.12 18.03
C GLY A 82 -21.76 -32.31 19.19
N HIS A 83 -20.76 -31.49 18.92
CA HIS A 83 -20.26 -30.51 19.88
C HIS A 83 -21.43 -29.58 20.25
N GLY A 84 -21.99 -29.74 21.45
CA GLY A 84 -22.80 -28.67 22.03
C GLY A 84 -21.96 -27.40 22.02
N PHE A 85 -22.52 -26.31 21.47
CA PHE A 85 -21.80 -25.06 21.29
C PHE A 85 -21.34 -24.48 22.64
N GLY A 86 -20.11 -24.79 23.03
CA GLY A 86 -19.52 -24.32 24.29
C GLY A 86 -19.27 -22.83 24.27
N ASN A 87 -18.83 -22.29 23.12
CA ASN A 87 -18.51 -20.89 22.94
C ASN A 87 -19.17 -20.30 21.69
N VAL A 88 -19.31 -18.97 21.69
CA VAL A 88 -19.96 -18.22 20.61
C VAL A 88 -19.15 -18.33 19.29
N GLU A 89 -17.82 -18.47 19.35
CA GLU A 89 -16.96 -18.73 18.18
C GLU A 89 -17.22 -20.10 17.51
N ASP A 90 -17.62 -21.11 18.28
CA ASP A 90 -18.00 -22.42 17.74
C ASP A 90 -19.32 -22.36 16.96
N ILE A 91 -20.24 -21.48 17.40
CA ILE A 91 -21.51 -21.20 16.70
C ILE A 91 -21.21 -20.49 15.38
N PHE A 92 -20.34 -19.48 15.40
CA PHE A 92 -20.00 -18.72 14.18
C PHE A 92 -19.26 -19.55 13.15
N SER A 93 -18.39 -20.47 13.56
CA SER A 93 -17.68 -21.36 12.64
C SER A 93 -18.59 -22.45 12.05
N ALA A 94 -19.43 -23.10 12.86
CA ALA A 94 -20.32 -24.16 12.38
C ALA A 94 -21.45 -23.64 11.47
N PHE A 95 -21.97 -22.45 11.74
CA PHE A 95 -23.03 -21.84 10.93
C PHE A 95 -22.50 -20.89 9.85
N GLY A 96 -21.25 -20.42 9.94
CA GLY A 96 -20.64 -19.56 8.92
C GLY A 96 -20.55 -20.22 7.54
N ASP A 97 -20.28 -21.53 7.49
CA ASP A 97 -20.21 -22.30 6.25
C ASP A 97 -21.60 -22.70 5.72
N ILE A 98 -22.55 -23.05 6.59
CA ILE A 98 -23.92 -23.44 6.21
C ILE A 98 -24.75 -22.24 5.72
N PHE A 99 -24.59 -21.06 6.34
CA PHE A 99 -25.19 -19.82 5.84
C PHE A 99 -24.49 -19.28 4.60
N GLY A 100 -23.24 -19.69 4.33
CA GLY A 100 -22.53 -19.41 3.09
C GLY A 100 -23.13 -20.13 1.87
N ASP A 101 -23.58 -21.38 2.05
CA ASP A 101 -24.03 -22.26 0.96
C ASP A 101 -25.55 -22.20 0.69
N LEU A 102 -26.39 -21.93 1.70
CA LEU A 102 -27.86 -21.89 1.53
C LEU A 102 -28.41 -20.50 1.13
N PHE A 103 -27.70 -19.41 1.46
CA PHE A 103 -28.07 -18.02 1.07
C PHE A 103 -27.43 -17.54 -0.23
N GLY A 104 -26.48 -18.29 -0.77
CA GLY A 104 -25.85 -18.02 -2.05
C GLY A 104 -26.45 -18.88 -3.14
N GLY A 105 -27.65 -18.54 -3.59
CA GLY A 105 -28.12 -19.04 -4.89
C GLY A 105 -26.98 -18.92 -5.90
N GLY A 106 -26.81 -19.95 -6.74
CA GLY A 106 -25.69 -20.14 -7.69
C GLY A 106 -25.49 -19.04 -8.76
N GLY A 107 -25.81 -17.79 -8.46
CA GLY A 107 -25.20 -16.62 -9.05
C GLY A 107 -23.72 -16.59 -8.66
N ARG A 108 -22.90 -17.10 -9.57
CA ARG A 108 -21.46 -16.84 -9.69
C ARG A 108 -21.16 -15.43 -9.15
N ARG A 109 -20.59 -15.30 -7.94
CA ARG A 109 -20.21 -13.98 -7.38
C ARG A 109 -19.45 -13.25 -8.47
N VAL A 110 -20.03 -12.17 -8.99
CA VAL A 110 -19.45 -11.45 -10.09
C VAL A 110 -18.18 -10.79 -9.56
N ARG A 111 -17.04 -11.38 -9.90
CA ARG A 111 -15.75 -10.92 -9.37
C ARG A 111 -15.45 -9.56 -9.95
N ALA A 112 -14.91 -8.64 -9.15
CA ALA A 112 -14.34 -7.43 -9.71
C ALA A 112 -13.20 -7.78 -10.69
N GLY A 113 -12.97 -6.90 -11.66
CA GLY A 113 -11.77 -6.98 -12.47
C GLY A 113 -10.50 -6.86 -11.63
N ARG A 114 -9.37 -7.28 -12.21
CA ARG A 114 -8.07 -7.17 -11.53
C ARG A 114 -7.61 -5.73 -11.51
N ASP A 115 -6.85 -5.38 -10.48
CA ASP A 115 -6.25 -4.07 -10.37
C ASP A 115 -5.07 -3.91 -11.34
N VAL A 116 -4.83 -2.68 -11.77
CA VAL A 116 -3.71 -2.28 -12.62
C VAL A 116 -2.71 -1.48 -11.80
N ARG A 117 -1.43 -1.61 -12.11
CA ARG A 117 -0.34 -0.83 -11.53
C ARG A 117 0.16 0.20 -12.54
N SER A 118 0.36 1.43 -12.08
CA SER A 118 1.09 2.47 -12.79
C SER A 118 2.16 3.04 -11.88
N ASP A 119 3.37 3.23 -12.37
CA ASP A 119 4.43 3.91 -11.63
C ASP A 119 4.47 5.38 -12.03
N VAL A 120 4.55 6.29 -11.05
CA VAL A 120 4.51 7.74 -11.28
C VAL A 120 5.69 8.37 -10.56
N THR A 121 6.59 8.96 -11.34
CA THR A 121 7.75 9.66 -10.81
C THR A 121 7.43 11.13 -10.59
N LEU A 122 7.73 11.62 -9.38
CA LEU A 122 7.57 13.01 -8.98
C LEU A 122 8.90 13.61 -8.54
N THR A 123 9.07 14.89 -8.75
CA THR A 123 10.10 15.68 -8.07
C THR A 123 9.70 15.94 -6.62
N LEU A 124 10.68 16.23 -5.75
CA LEU A 124 10.39 16.62 -4.37
C LEU A 124 9.44 17.83 -4.28
N HIS A 125 9.57 18.78 -5.20
CA HIS A 125 8.71 19.97 -5.27
C HIS A 125 7.25 19.61 -5.61
N GLU A 126 7.03 18.76 -6.62
CA GLU A 126 5.69 18.23 -6.96
C GLU A 126 5.10 17.43 -5.80
N ALA A 127 5.90 16.56 -5.17
CA ALA A 127 5.46 15.76 -4.03
C ALA A 127 5.08 16.63 -2.82
N ALA A 128 5.79 17.72 -2.59
CA ALA A 128 5.55 18.60 -1.46
C ALA A 128 4.33 19.52 -1.63
N LEU A 129 4.11 20.06 -2.83
CA LEU A 129 3.00 20.98 -3.11
C LEU A 129 1.72 20.28 -3.60
N GLY A 130 1.83 19.02 -4.03
CA GLY A 130 0.76 18.33 -4.71
C GLY A 130 0.72 18.71 -6.19
N VAL A 131 0.26 17.78 -7.02
CA VAL A 131 0.21 17.98 -8.47
C VAL A 131 -0.86 17.12 -9.10
N THR A 132 -1.50 17.64 -10.15
CA THR A 132 -2.32 16.83 -11.06
C THR A 132 -1.43 16.32 -12.18
N LYS A 133 -1.26 15.00 -12.28
CA LYS A 133 -0.43 14.35 -13.31
C LYS A 133 -1.29 13.54 -14.26
N ARG A 134 -0.93 13.59 -15.55
CA ARG A 134 -1.43 12.64 -16.55
C ARG A 134 -0.64 11.35 -16.42
N VAL A 135 -1.33 10.25 -16.14
CA VAL A 135 -0.77 8.91 -16.06
C VAL A 135 -1.20 8.10 -17.27
N GLU A 136 -0.26 7.39 -17.88
CA GLU A 136 -0.51 6.48 -18.99
C GLU A 136 -0.28 5.05 -18.50
N PHE A 137 -1.27 4.20 -18.69
CA PHE A 137 -1.15 2.76 -18.42
C PHE A 137 -1.94 1.96 -19.45
N GLU A 138 -1.61 0.68 -19.55
CA GLU A 138 -2.28 -0.25 -20.46
C GLU A 138 -3.26 -1.13 -19.69
N ARG A 139 -4.48 -1.24 -20.20
CA ARG A 139 -5.49 -2.15 -19.67
C ARG A 139 -6.31 -2.76 -20.79
N HIS A 140 -7.03 -3.83 -20.49
CA HIS A 140 -7.97 -4.39 -21.43
C HIS A 140 -9.27 -3.57 -21.48
N GLU A 141 -9.75 -3.32 -22.68
CA GLU A 141 -11.12 -2.88 -22.91
C GLU A 141 -11.92 -4.00 -23.59
N THR A 142 -13.20 -4.05 -23.26
CA THR A 142 -14.16 -4.90 -23.96
C THR A 142 -14.09 -4.60 -25.45
N CYS A 143 -13.94 -5.63 -26.28
CA CYS A 143 -13.84 -5.44 -27.72
C CYS A 143 -15.16 -4.88 -28.26
N ALA A 144 -15.12 -3.68 -28.82
CA ALA A 144 -16.30 -3.01 -29.39
C ALA A 144 -16.97 -3.83 -30.51
N THR A 145 -16.18 -4.52 -31.33
CA THR A 145 -16.68 -5.29 -32.49
C THR A 145 -17.53 -6.49 -32.11
N CYS A 146 -17.23 -7.15 -30.99
CA CYS A 146 -17.97 -8.33 -30.51
C CYS A 146 -18.68 -8.12 -29.17
N ALA A 147 -18.63 -6.91 -28.60
CA ALA A 147 -19.15 -6.57 -27.28
C ALA A 147 -18.74 -7.58 -26.18
N GLY A 148 -17.50 -8.05 -26.19
CA GLY A 148 -17.01 -9.02 -25.19
C GLY A 148 -17.28 -10.50 -25.48
N SER A 149 -18.13 -10.83 -26.46
CA SER A 149 -18.47 -12.24 -26.76
C SER A 149 -17.30 -13.07 -27.29
N GLY A 150 -16.29 -12.42 -27.88
CA GLY A 150 -15.18 -13.08 -28.57
C GLY A 150 -15.56 -13.66 -29.94
N ALA A 151 -16.83 -13.66 -30.33
CA ALA A 151 -17.32 -14.20 -31.59
C ALA A 151 -17.45 -13.13 -32.67
N ALA A 152 -17.31 -13.51 -33.94
CA ALA A 152 -17.61 -12.64 -35.08
C ALA A 152 -19.12 -12.35 -35.16
N LYS A 153 -19.50 -11.26 -35.85
CA LYS A 153 -20.93 -10.93 -36.06
C LYS A 153 -21.65 -12.11 -36.71
N GLY A 154 -22.77 -12.54 -36.13
CA GLY A 154 -23.54 -13.72 -36.57
C GLY A 154 -23.06 -15.06 -36.01
N SER A 155 -21.98 -15.09 -35.24
CA SER A 155 -21.51 -16.26 -34.49
C SER A 155 -21.66 -16.03 -32.99
N SER A 156 -21.83 -17.09 -32.22
CA SER A 156 -22.03 -17.02 -30.77
C SER A 156 -21.20 -18.07 -30.05
N ARG A 157 -21.03 -17.87 -28.74
CA ARG A 157 -20.36 -18.82 -27.87
C ARG A 157 -21.26 -20.04 -27.69
N GLN A 158 -20.80 -21.20 -28.15
CA GLN A 158 -21.52 -22.47 -27.99
C GLN A 158 -20.97 -23.21 -26.77
N THR A 159 -21.84 -23.87 -26.02
CA THR A 159 -21.43 -24.71 -24.89
C THR A 159 -20.53 -25.84 -25.40
N CYS A 160 -19.38 -26.05 -24.76
CA CYS A 160 -18.43 -27.05 -25.21
C CYS A 160 -19.03 -28.45 -25.05
N GLY A 161 -19.30 -29.15 -26.16
CA GLY A 161 -19.89 -30.50 -26.12
C GLY A 161 -19.03 -31.57 -25.42
N TYR A 162 -17.71 -31.36 -25.30
CA TYR A 162 -16.80 -32.34 -24.68
C TYR A 162 -16.86 -32.30 -23.14
N CYS A 163 -16.85 -31.11 -22.55
CA CYS A 163 -16.97 -30.94 -21.09
C CYS A 163 -18.37 -30.47 -20.65
N LYS A 164 -19.33 -30.38 -21.57
CA LYS A 164 -20.71 -29.90 -21.33
C LYS A 164 -20.80 -28.59 -20.54
N GLY A 165 -19.88 -27.65 -20.78
CA GLY A 165 -19.85 -26.38 -20.05
C GLY A 165 -18.93 -26.34 -18.82
N HIS A 166 -18.49 -27.49 -18.32
CA HIS A 166 -17.75 -27.56 -17.05
C HIS A 166 -16.29 -27.08 -17.13
N GLY A 167 -15.73 -26.91 -18.33
CA GLY A 167 -14.34 -26.47 -18.55
C GLY A 167 -13.27 -27.49 -18.16
N ARG A 168 -13.65 -28.55 -17.44
CA ARG A 168 -12.78 -29.65 -16.98
C ARG A 168 -13.36 -31.00 -17.35
N VAL A 169 -12.50 -32.00 -17.44
CA VAL A 169 -12.87 -33.39 -17.68
C VAL A 169 -12.15 -34.28 -16.67
N ILE A 170 -12.80 -35.37 -16.27
CA ILE A 170 -12.22 -36.34 -15.34
C ILE A 170 -11.44 -37.34 -16.18
N GLN A 171 -10.13 -37.42 -15.96
CA GLN A 171 -9.29 -38.47 -16.49
C GLN A 171 -9.11 -39.54 -15.42
N SER A 172 -9.54 -40.76 -15.72
CA SER A 172 -9.37 -41.93 -14.86
C SER A 172 -8.23 -42.80 -15.39
N ALA A 173 -7.20 -43.00 -14.58
CA ALA A 173 -6.14 -43.97 -14.83
C ALA A 173 -6.16 -45.00 -13.69
N GLY A 174 -6.81 -46.14 -13.94
CA GLY A 174 -7.06 -47.15 -12.91
C GLY A 174 -7.91 -46.61 -11.76
N ILE A 175 -7.40 -46.72 -10.53
CA ILE A 175 -8.09 -46.27 -9.30
C ILE A 175 -7.98 -44.74 -9.11
N VAL A 176 -7.04 -44.08 -9.80
CA VAL A 176 -6.81 -42.64 -9.65
C VAL A 176 -7.70 -41.85 -10.61
N ARG A 177 -8.56 -40.99 -10.07
CA ARG A 177 -9.35 -40.02 -10.82
C ARG A 177 -8.73 -38.63 -10.65
N MET A 178 -8.29 -38.03 -11.74
CA MET A 178 -7.74 -36.67 -11.74
C MET A 178 -8.58 -35.75 -12.62
N GLN A 179 -8.78 -34.53 -12.14
CA GLN A 179 -9.47 -33.50 -12.89
C GLN A 179 -8.46 -32.78 -13.79
N ALA A 180 -8.66 -32.87 -15.10
CA ALA A 180 -7.84 -32.18 -16.09
C ALA A 180 -8.64 -31.05 -16.76
N VAL A 181 -7.94 -30.02 -17.26
CA VAL A 181 -8.56 -28.97 -18.08
C VAL A 181 -9.07 -29.58 -19.38
N CYS A 182 -10.29 -29.24 -19.79
CA CYS A 182 -10.87 -29.75 -21.03
C CYS A 182 -9.99 -29.40 -22.24
N PRO A 183 -9.49 -30.37 -23.03
CA PRO A 183 -8.60 -30.09 -24.17
C PRO A 183 -9.31 -29.31 -25.29
N LYS A 184 -10.63 -29.49 -25.44
CA LYS A 184 -11.42 -28.85 -26.50
C LYS A 184 -11.67 -27.36 -26.26
N CYS A 185 -12.02 -26.96 -25.04
CA CYS A 185 -12.29 -25.55 -24.70
C CYS A 185 -11.20 -24.88 -23.86
N ARG A 186 -10.13 -25.61 -23.51
CA ARG A 186 -9.01 -25.15 -22.66
C ARG A 186 -9.48 -24.46 -21.37
N GLY A 187 -10.49 -25.03 -20.71
CA GLY A 187 -11.02 -24.45 -19.47
C GLY A 187 -12.20 -23.48 -19.63
N ALA A 188 -12.45 -22.95 -20.83
CA ALA A 188 -13.46 -21.90 -21.03
C ALA A 188 -14.93 -22.37 -20.93
N GLY A 189 -15.20 -23.68 -20.90
CA GLY A 189 -16.54 -24.28 -20.92
C GLY A 189 -17.31 -24.08 -22.23
N SER A 190 -16.77 -23.31 -23.16
CA SER A 190 -17.45 -22.89 -24.38
C SER A 190 -16.47 -22.82 -25.55
N THR A 191 -16.99 -22.96 -26.76
CA THR A 191 -16.25 -22.92 -28.01
C THR A 191 -16.83 -21.83 -28.92
N ILE A 192 -15.99 -21.24 -29.76
CA ILE A 192 -16.37 -20.21 -30.71
C ILE A 192 -15.98 -20.71 -32.09
N ASP A 193 -16.95 -20.90 -32.99
CA ASP A 193 -16.69 -21.40 -34.34
C ASP A 193 -16.00 -20.33 -35.20
N SER A 194 -16.52 -19.11 -35.18
CA SER A 194 -15.93 -17.96 -35.87
C SER A 194 -15.44 -16.92 -34.86
N PRO A 195 -14.15 -16.94 -34.48
CA PRO A 195 -13.61 -15.95 -33.56
C PRO A 195 -13.66 -14.55 -34.18
N CYS A 196 -13.90 -13.55 -33.34
CA CYS A 196 -13.84 -12.16 -33.73
C CYS A 196 -12.43 -11.84 -34.26
N ARG A 197 -12.33 -11.32 -35.50
CA ARG A 197 -11.03 -10.99 -36.15
C ARG A 197 -10.21 -9.98 -35.34
N ASP A 198 -10.95 -9.12 -34.67
CA ASP A 198 -10.46 -7.97 -33.94
C ASP A 198 -9.73 -8.35 -32.64
N CYS A 199 -10.42 -9.06 -31.75
CA CYS A 199 -9.82 -9.53 -30.49
C CYS A 199 -9.27 -10.96 -30.59
N ARG A 200 -9.33 -11.58 -31.76
CA ARG A 200 -8.92 -12.98 -32.02
C ARG A 200 -9.53 -13.98 -31.03
N GLY A 201 -10.83 -13.84 -30.74
CA GLY A 201 -11.52 -14.73 -29.80
C GLY A 201 -11.43 -14.37 -28.32
N LYS A 202 -10.61 -13.37 -27.92
CA LYS A 202 -10.40 -13.03 -26.50
C LYS A 202 -11.56 -12.26 -25.85
N GLY A 203 -12.37 -11.56 -26.62
CA GLY A 203 -13.44 -10.68 -26.12
C GLY A 203 -12.95 -9.32 -25.60
N SER A 204 -11.64 -9.15 -25.39
CA SER A 204 -11.03 -7.90 -24.94
C SER A 204 -9.78 -7.55 -25.77
N ARG A 205 -9.37 -6.28 -25.72
CA ARG A 205 -8.19 -5.75 -26.39
C ARG A 205 -7.39 -4.86 -25.45
N LEU A 206 -6.08 -4.96 -25.48
CA LEU A 206 -5.20 -4.06 -24.76
C LEU A 206 -5.28 -2.65 -25.39
N LYS A 207 -5.44 -1.63 -24.55
CA LYS A 207 -5.52 -0.24 -24.97
C LYS A 207 -4.75 0.62 -23.98
N LYS A 208 -4.04 1.61 -24.52
CA LYS A 208 -3.41 2.68 -23.74
C LYS A 208 -4.48 3.65 -23.28
N VAL A 209 -4.53 3.89 -21.98
CA VAL A 209 -5.45 4.83 -21.35
C VAL A 209 -4.61 5.93 -20.71
N VAL A 210 -5.03 7.17 -20.93
CA VAL A 210 -4.42 8.35 -20.32
C VAL A 210 -5.49 8.98 -19.44
N THR A 211 -5.21 9.06 -18.14
CA THR A 211 -6.13 9.60 -17.14
C THR A 211 -5.36 10.58 -16.25
N GLU A 212 -6.06 11.59 -15.72
CA GLU A 212 -5.50 12.51 -14.74
C GLU A 212 -5.70 11.98 -13.32
N VAL A 213 -4.65 12.09 -12.51
CA VAL A 213 -4.69 11.75 -11.09
C VAL A 213 -4.24 12.96 -10.28
N GLU A 214 -5.06 13.31 -9.30
CA GLU A 214 -4.73 14.32 -8.30
C GLU A 214 -3.90 13.68 -7.20
N ILE A 215 -2.65 14.11 -7.07
CA ILE A 215 -1.74 13.63 -6.05
C ILE A 215 -1.67 14.69 -4.96
N PRO A 216 -2.08 14.35 -3.72
CA PRO A 216 -2.13 15.33 -2.64
C PRO A 216 -0.74 15.86 -2.27
N ALA A 217 -0.71 17.05 -1.69
CA ALA A 217 0.51 17.62 -1.14
C ALA A 217 1.06 16.77 0.01
N GLY A 218 2.38 16.60 0.05
CA GLY A 218 3.07 15.90 1.13
C GLY A 218 3.22 14.39 0.95
N VAL A 219 2.94 13.84 -0.24
CA VAL A 219 3.12 12.39 -0.48
C VAL A 219 4.57 11.96 -0.30
N ASP A 220 4.78 10.83 0.36
CA ASP A 220 6.09 10.20 0.54
C ASP A 220 6.38 9.21 -0.59
N ASP A 221 7.66 8.83 -0.70
CA ASP A 221 8.07 7.72 -1.56
C ASP A 221 7.35 6.41 -1.19
N GLY A 222 6.91 5.67 -2.20
CA GLY A 222 6.12 4.44 -2.01
C GLY A 222 4.64 4.67 -1.69
N THR A 223 4.17 5.92 -1.63
CA THR A 223 2.75 6.22 -1.47
C THR A 223 1.94 5.65 -2.64
N ARG A 224 0.74 5.14 -2.36
CA ARG A 224 -0.17 4.56 -3.35
C ARG A 224 -1.41 5.44 -3.49
N VAL A 225 -1.65 5.94 -4.69
CA VAL A 225 -2.86 6.71 -5.04
C VAL A 225 -3.77 5.82 -5.87
N ARG A 226 -5.06 5.76 -5.53
CA ARG A 226 -6.04 4.86 -6.15
C ARG A 226 -6.96 5.63 -7.10
N ILE A 227 -7.04 5.19 -8.35
CA ILE A 227 -7.98 5.67 -9.36
C ILE A 227 -9.05 4.59 -9.54
N VAL A 228 -10.27 4.92 -9.11
CA VAL A 228 -11.38 3.96 -9.01
C VAL A 228 -11.88 3.56 -10.40
N GLY A 229 -12.09 2.26 -10.65
CA GLY A 229 -12.67 1.74 -11.89
C GLY A 229 -11.75 1.78 -13.12
N GLU A 230 -10.49 2.18 -12.94
CA GLU A 230 -9.49 2.25 -14.00
C GLU A 230 -8.65 0.98 -14.16
N GLY A 231 -9.00 -0.10 -13.47
CA GLY A 231 -8.39 -1.41 -13.63
C GLY A 231 -8.95 -2.23 -14.79
N GLU A 232 -8.67 -3.54 -14.75
CA GLU A 232 -9.11 -4.51 -15.75
C GLU A 232 -10.64 -4.71 -15.71
N PRO A 233 -11.27 -5.09 -16.82
CA PRO A 233 -12.68 -5.47 -16.83
C PRO A 233 -12.88 -6.78 -16.10
N SER A 234 -14.02 -6.91 -15.42
CA SER A 234 -14.42 -8.17 -14.80
C SER A 234 -14.64 -9.27 -15.84
N PRO A 235 -14.09 -10.49 -15.62
CA PRO A 235 -14.37 -11.64 -16.47
C PRO A 235 -15.84 -12.06 -16.51
N ASP A 236 -16.59 -11.76 -15.44
CA ASP A 236 -17.97 -12.21 -15.23
C ASP A 236 -18.99 -11.05 -15.40
N GLY A 237 -18.56 -9.88 -15.91
CA GLY A 237 -19.44 -8.72 -16.16
C GLY A 237 -19.67 -7.81 -14.95
N GLY A 238 -18.83 -7.91 -13.93
CA GLY A 238 -18.86 -7.07 -12.73
C GLY A 238 -18.12 -5.75 -12.88
N PRO A 239 -17.98 -4.99 -11.78
CA PRO A 239 -17.22 -3.74 -11.80
C PRO A 239 -15.77 -4.00 -12.21
N ARG A 240 -15.16 -2.99 -12.81
CA ARG A 240 -13.73 -3.00 -13.10
C ARG A 240 -12.92 -3.03 -11.80
N GLY A 241 -11.68 -3.49 -11.89
CA GLY A 241 -10.70 -3.24 -10.83
C GLY A 241 -10.33 -1.76 -10.77
N ASP A 242 -9.39 -1.42 -9.90
CA ASP A 242 -8.85 -0.07 -9.75
C ASP A 242 -7.46 0.05 -10.36
N CYS A 243 -7.00 1.27 -10.64
CA CYS A 243 -5.60 1.54 -10.96
C CYS A 243 -4.90 2.11 -9.72
N TYR A 244 -3.79 1.50 -9.31
CA TYR A 244 -2.93 1.98 -8.23
C TYR A 244 -1.69 2.63 -8.81
N CYS A 245 -1.58 3.94 -8.61
CA CYS A 245 -0.40 4.74 -8.90
C CYS A 245 0.60 4.62 -7.74
N PHE A 246 1.75 4.02 -8.00
CA PHE A 246 2.86 3.94 -7.06
C PHE A 246 3.75 5.15 -7.28
N ILE A 247 3.82 6.01 -6.26
CA ILE A 247 4.60 7.24 -6.31
C ILE A 247 6.06 6.93 -6.00
N ALA A 248 6.96 7.37 -6.87
CA ALA A 248 8.39 7.39 -6.65
C ALA A 248 8.88 8.84 -6.63
N VAL A 249 9.48 9.28 -5.52
CA VAL A 249 9.99 10.66 -5.40
C VAL A 249 11.48 10.68 -5.73
N LEU A 250 11.86 11.51 -6.70
CA LEU A 250 13.25 11.69 -7.08
C LEU A 250 14.05 12.34 -5.96
N ALA A 251 15.27 11.84 -5.75
CA ALA A 251 16.24 12.47 -4.86
C ALA A 251 16.52 13.90 -5.34
N HIS A 252 16.48 14.86 -4.41
CA HIS A 252 16.76 16.25 -4.70
C HIS A 252 18.22 16.57 -4.39
N PRO A 253 18.94 17.35 -5.23
CA PRO A 253 20.36 17.62 -5.03
C PRO A 253 20.67 18.45 -3.77
N LEU A 254 19.73 19.29 -3.33
CA LEU A 254 19.91 20.21 -2.19
C LEU A 254 19.16 19.80 -0.92
N PHE A 255 18.17 18.92 -1.05
CA PHE A 255 17.23 18.63 0.04
C PHE A 255 17.12 17.14 0.26
N GLU A 256 17.25 16.75 1.51
CA GLU A 256 16.96 15.40 1.99
C GLU A 256 15.70 15.45 2.84
N ARG A 257 14.72 14.59 2.57
CA ARG A 257 13.44 14.60 3.30
C ARG A 257 13.51 13.60 4.46
N GLU A 258 13.29 14.10 5.67
CA GLU A 258 13.15 13.31 6.90
C GLU A 258 11.75 13.50 7.48
N GLY A 259 10.82 12.65 7.04
CA GLY A 259 9.40 12.78 7.39
C GLY A 259 8.80 14.10 6.88
N GLN A 260 8.46 15.00 7.80
CA GLN A 260 7.94 16.34 7.48
C GLN A 260 9.05 17.37 7.30
N HIS A 261 10.24 17.08 7.79
CA HIS A 261 11.36 18.01 7.76
C HIS A 261 12.16 17.85 6.47
N LEU A 262 12.79 18.95 6.06
CA LEU A 262 13.78 18.94 5.00
C LEU A 262 15.13 19.27 5.62
N VAL A 263 16.17 18.56 5.21
CA VAL A 263 17.54 18.85 5.58
C VAL A 263 18.25 19.44 4.36
N CYS A 264 18.83 20.62 4.53
CA CYS A 264 19.68 21.25 3.52
C CYS A 264 21.06 21.48 4.11
N ARG A 265 22.09 21.01 3.42
CA ARG A 265 23.48 21.20 3.83
C ARG A 265 24.07 22.36 3.04
N ILE A 266 24.53 23.39 3.74
CA ILE A 266 25.08 24.59 3.10
C ILE A 266 26.54 24.76 3.51
N PRO A 267 27.46 24.82 2.53
CA PRO A 267 28.84 25.15 2.81
C PRO A 267 28.96 26.64 3.19
N ILE A 268 29.68 26.92 4.27
CA ILE A 268 30.07 28.27 4.68
C ILE A 268 31.58 28.36 4.85
N THR A 269 32.15 29.55 4.68
CA THR A 269 33.58 29.77 4.91
C THR A 269 33.89 29.88 6.41
N TYR A 270 35.15 29.65 6.79
CA TYR A 270 35.59 29.88 8.17
C TYR A 270 35.35 31.33 8.62
N THR A 271 35.53 32.31 7.73
CA THR A 271 35.28 33.72 8.05
C THR A 271 33.82 34.01 8.35
N GLN A 272 32.90 33.42 7.57
CA GLN A 272 31.45 33.50 7.84
C GLN A 272 31.08 32.87 9.18
N ALA A 273 31.61 31.67 9.46
CA ALA A 273 31.36 30.98 10.73
C ALA A 273 31.91 31.76 11.95
N ALA A 274 33.11 32.32 11.83
CA ALA A 274 33.78 33.03 12.92
C ALA A 274 33.18 34.40 13.19
N LEU A 275 32.85 35.16 12.14
CA LEU A 275 32.38 36.56 12.24
C LEU A 275 30.86 36.70 12.21
N GLY A 276 30.14 35.64 11.84
CA GLY A 276 28.71 35.68 11.54
C GLY A 276 28.44 36.24 10.14
N CYS A 277 27.30 35.87 9.57
CA CYS A 277 26.83 36.39 8.30
C CYS A 277 25.33 36.19 8.13
N GLU A 278 24.74 36.90 7.19
CA GLU A 278 23.41 36.57 6.67
C GLU A 278 23.59 35.69 5.44
N LEU A 279 22.81 34.61 5.37
CA LEU A 279 22.91 33.61 4.31
C LEU A 279 21.53 33.41 3.67
N GLU A 280 21.49 33.50 2.34
CA GLU A 280 20.32 33.15 1.55
C GLU A 280 20.25 31.62 1.39
N VAL A 281 19.13 31.03 1.81
CA VAL A 281 18.86 29.60 1.84
C VAL A 281 17.77 29.26 0.83
N PRO A 282 17.97 28.28 -0.06
CA PRO A 282 16.90 27.80 -0.92
C PRO A 282 15.83 27.09 -0.07
N THR A 283 14.57 27.33 -0.40
CA THR A 283 13.41 26.64 0.17
C THR A 283 12.57 26.07 -0.98
N LEU A 284 11.60 25.21 -0.68
CA LEU A 284 10.68 24.72 -1.71
C LEU A 284 9.81 25.83 -2.33
N GLN A 285 9.67 26.99 -1.67
CA GLN A 285 8.81 28.09 -2.09
C GLN A 285 9.60 29.27 -2.72
N GLY A 286 10.92 29.12 -2.89
CA GLY A 286 11.81 30.19 -3.33
C GLY A 286 12.98 30.35 -2.37
N LYS A 287 13.22 31.57 -1.90
CA LYS A 287 14.38 31.92 -1.07
C LYS A 287 13.94 32.29 0.35
N GLY A 288 14.79 32.00 1.32
CA GLY A 288 14.67 32.52 2.68
C GLY A 288 16.03 32.96 3.19
N GLU A 289 16.06 33.72 4.27
CA GLU A 289 17.31 34.21 4.87
C GLU A 289 17.46 33.65 6.28
N ILE A 290 18.69 33.29 6.63
CA ILE A 290 19.08 32.92 8.00
C ILE A 290 20.26 33.78 8.44
N THR A 291 20.24 34.18 9.71
CA THR A 291 21.37 34.85 10.35
C THR A 291 22.23 33.81 11.07
N ILE A 292 23.49 33.69 10.67
CA ILE A 292 24.49 32.83 11.30
C ILE A 292 25.23 33.69 12.34
N PRO A 293 25.16 33.34 13.64
CA PRO A 293 25.85 34.08 14.68
C PRO A 293 27.37 33.87 14.60
N PRO A 294 28.17 34.83 15.11
CA PRO A 294 29.61 34.65 15.24
C PRO A 294 29.96 33.43 16.12
N GLY A 295 30.99 32.68 15.75
CA GLY A 295 31.44 31.51 16.49
C GLY A 295 30.62 30.25 16.26
N THR A 296 29.91 30.15 15.13
CA THR A 296 29.11 28.98 14.74
C THR A 296 30.00 27.77 14.41
N PRO A 297 29.92 26.64 15.15
CA PRO A 297 30.63 25.40 14.78
C PRO A 297 30.13 24.76 13.47
N SER A 298 31.02 24.00 12.83
CA SER A 298 30.66 23.14 11.70
C SER A 298 29.68 22.05 12.13
N GLY A 299 28.65 21.82 11.33
CA GLY A 299 27.59 20.84 11.59
C GLY A 299 26.41 21.39 12.41
N GLU A 300 26.46 22.65 12.87
CA GLU A 300 25.34 23.28 13.56
C GLU A 300 24.10 23.36 12.65
N VAL A 301 22.91 23.22 13.26
CA VAL A 301 21.63 23.14 12.56
C VAL A 301 20.75 24.33 12.92
N PHE A 302 20.44 25.15 11.93
CA PHE A 302 19.50 26.26 12.05
C PHE A 302 18.12 25.85 11.54
N ARG A 303 17.09 26.18 12.30
CA ARG A 303 15.71 25.77 11.99
C ARG A 303 14.93 26.92 11.37
N MET A 304 14.41 26.70 10.16
CA MET A 304 13.44 27.60 9.52
C MET A 304 12.03 27.01 9.65
N ALA A 305 11.25 27.58 10.56
CA ALA A 305 9.93 27.07 10.93
C ALA A 305 8.93 27.10 9.75
N GLY A 306 8.19 26.02 9.54
CA GLY A 306 7.14 25.93 8.52
C GLY A 306 7.63 25.91 7.08
N LYS A 307 8.92 25.65 6.86
CA LYS A 307 9.57 25.56 5.53
C LYS A 307 9.87 24.13 5.07
N GLY A 308 9.34 23.13 5.77
CA GLY A 308 9.40 21.72 5.39
C GLY A 308 8.23 21.30 4.48
N VAL A 309 7.83 20.03 4.60
CA VAL A 309 6.79 19.41 3.78
C VAL A 309 5.52 19.16 4.61
N ALA A 310 4.35 19.24 3.96
CA ALA A 310 3.09 18.83 4.57
C ALA A 310 3.04 17.30 4.74
N ASP A 311 2.21 16.82 5.65
CA ASP A 311 1.93 15.39 5.79
C ASP A 311 0.43 15.15 5.55
N PRO A 312 0.04 14.29 4.60
CA PRO A 312 -1.37 13.97 4.38
C PRO A 312 -2.08 13.40 5.62
N ARG A 313 -1.33 12.83 6.57
CA ARG A 313 -1.85 12.16 7.77
C ARG A 313 -1.82 13.02 9.03
N ARG A 314 -1.03 14.09 9.04
CA ARG A 314 -0.81 14.94 10.22
C ARG A 314 -1.05 16.40 9.88
N ARG A 315 -1.57 17.16 10.83
CA ARG A 315 -1.84 18.58 10.63
C ARG A 315 -0.55 19.38 10.82
N GLY A 316 -0.22 20.25 9.87
CA GLY A 316 0.91 21.18 9.94
C GLY A 316 1.94 20.99 8.83
N LEU A 317 2.86 21.94 8.75
CA LEU A 317 4.07 21.86 7.92
C LEU A 317 5.24 21.50 8.82
N GLY A 318 6.17 20.69 8.32
CA GLY A 318 7.46 20.54 8.98
C GLY A 318 8.35 21.77 8.79
N ASP A 319 9.59 21.62 9.21
CA ASP A 319 10.62 22.67 9.20
C ASP A 319 11.73 22.35 8.19
N LEU A 320 12.42 23.39 7.71
CA LEU A 320 13.69 23.23 7.00
C LEU A 320 14.83 23.35 8.02
N LEU A 321 15.63 22.30 8.10
CA LEU A 321 16.82 22.17 8.93
C LEU A 321 18.04 22.47 8.06
N VAL A 322 18.65 23.63 8.29
CA VAL A 322 19.83 24.08 7.57
C VAL A 322 21.06 23.69 8.36
N GLN A 323 21.76 22.66 7.90
CA GLN A 323 23.02 22.22 8.48
C GLN A 323 24.17 22.97 7.80
N VAL A 324 24.90 23.78 8.57
CA VAL A 324 26.08 24.49 8.04
C VAL A 324 27.31 23.59 8.10
N ILE A 325 28.13 23.62 7.05
CA ILE A 325 29.38 22.86 7.00
C ILE A 325 30.50 23.81 6.62
N ILE A 326 31.54 23.91 7.45
CA ILE A 326 32.68 24.76 7.13
C ILE A 326 33.48 24.11 5.99
N GLU A 327 33.54 24.78 4.85
CA GLU A 327 34.33 24.34 3.69
C GLU A 327 35.70 25.02 3.70
N VAL A 328 36.76 24.21 3.58
CA VAL A 328 38.14 24.71 3.50
C VAL A 328 38.54 24.84 2.03
N PRO A 329 38.95 26.05 1.57
CA PRO A 329 39.32 26.26 0.18
C PRO A 329 40.56 25.45 -0.20
N LYS A 330 40.54 24.80 -1.36
CA LYS A 330 41.66 23.99 -1.87
C LYS A 330 42.80 24.84 -2.44
N LYS A 331 42.55 26.09 -2.77
CA LYS A 331 43.50 27.04 -3.34
C LYS A 331 43.29 28.39 -2.64
N LEU A 332 44.39 29.06 -2.36
CA LEU A 332 44.42 30.40 -1.77
C LEU A 332 45.14 31.34 -2.72
N THR A 333 44.70 32.58 -2.76
CA THR A 333 45.47 33.68 -3.34
C THR A 333 46.64 34.05 -2.42
N GLY A 334 47.65 34.75 -2.94
CA GLY A 334 48.81 35.16 -2.13
C GLY A 334 48.43 36.05 -0.93
N GLU A 335 47.41 36.89 -1.10
CA GLU A 335 46.89 37.73 -0.02
C GLU A 335 46.17 36.90 1.06
N GLU A 336 45.28 35.98 0.66
CA GLU A 336 44.58 35.08 1.59
C GLU A 336 45.55 34.20 2.38
N GLU A 337 46.57 33.64 1.71
CA GLU A 337 47.62 32.86 2.37
C GLU A 337 48.39 33.71 3.40
N THR A 338 48.76 34.94 3.02
CA THR A 338 49.44 35.87 3.92
C THR A 338 48.59 36.17 5.16
N LEU A 339 47.28 36.39 4.99
CA LEU A 339 46.35 36.66 6.09
C LEU A 339 46.17 35.45 7.00
N LEU A 340 45.99 34.25 6.43
CA LEU A 340 45.85 33.02 7.22
C LEU A 340 47.13 32.68 7.98
N ARG A 341 48.31 32.94 7.43
CA ARG A 341 49.59 32.81 8.15
C ARG A 341 49.72 33.81 9.30
N LYS A 342 49.25 35.05 9.13
CA LYS A 342 49.19 36.04 10.22
C LYS A 342 48.25 35.57 11.33
N LEU A 343 47.07 35.05 10.98
CA LEU A 343 46.14 34.47 11.94
C LEU A 343 46.76 33.29 12.70
N ALA A 344 47.41 32.36 12.00
CA ALA A 344 48.10 31.22 12.64
C ALA A 344 49.18 31.65 13.63
N LYS A 345 49.92 32.73 13.34
CA LYS A 345 50.91 33.30 14.27
C LYS A 345 50.25 33.85 15.54
N LEU A 346 49.10 34.52 15.42
CA LEU A 346 48.33 35.04 16.56
C LEU A 346 47.74 33.91 17.42
N GLU A 347 47.31 32.82 16.79
CA GLU A 347 46.78 31.63 17.49
C GLU A 347 47.89 30.70 18.01
N HIS A 348 49.17 31.05 17.79
CA HIS A 348 50.32 30.22 18.11
C HIS A 348 50.24 28.80 17.52
N LYS A 349 49.74 28.68 16.28
CA LYS A 349 49.58 27.42 15.55
C LYS A 349 50.71 27.19 14.56
N ASN A 350 51.20 25.94 14.53
CA ASN A 350 52.15 25.49 13.53
C ASN A 350 51.43 25.20 12.22
N VAL A 351 51.81 25.92 11.17
CA VAL A 351 51.32 25.69 9.80
C VAL A 351 52.47 25.19 8.91
N ALA A 352 52.13 24.48 7.85
CA ALA A 352 53.13 23.99 6.90
C ALA A 352 53.96 25.16 6.32
N PRO A 353 55.27 24.94 6.08
CA PRO A 353 56.11 25.95 5.45
C PRO A 353 55.56 26.33 4.08
N GLU A 354 55.83 27.56 3.66
CA GLU A 354 55.43 28.07 2.35
C GLU A 354 55.98 27.15 1.26
N ARG A 355 55.10 26.64 0.40
CA ARG A 355 55.53 25.82 -0.73
C ARG A 355 56.25 26.74 -1.71
N LYS A 356 57.58 26.71 -1.69
CA LYS A 356 58.40 27.44 -2.67
C LYS A 356 57.96 27.03 -4.07
N SER A 357 57.68 28.01 -4.92
CA SER A 357 57.41 27.76 -6.34
C SER A 357 58.63 27.06 -6.95
N PHE A 358 58.42 26.11 -7.87
CA PHE A 358 59.51 25.39 -8.55
C PHE A 358 60.57 26.34 -9.14
N PHE A 359 60.15 27.50 -9.64
CA PHE A 359 61.03 28.57 -10.12
C PHE A 359 61.83 29.27 -9.03
N GLN A 360 61.27 29.40 -7.83
CA GLN A 360 61.95 29.98 -6.67
C GLN A 360 63.01 29.00 -6.13
N SER A 361 62.70 27.70 -6.10
CA SER A 361 63.66 26.64 -5.79
C SER A 361 64.79 26.54 -6.83
N LEU A 362 64.49 26.74 -8.12
CA LEU A 362 65.49 26.83 -9.19
C LEU A 362 66.37 28.07 -9.05
N LYS A 363 65.79 29.23 -8.74
CA LYS A 363 66.54 30.47 -8.57
C LYS A 363 67.50 30.39 -7.38
N GLU A 364 67.07 29.82 -6.26
CA GLU A 364 67.95 29.53 -5.11
C GLU A 364 69.05 28.51 -5.47
N TYR A 365 68.78 27.51 -6.32
CA TYR A 365 69.81 26.57 -6.77
C TYR A 365 70.90 27.22 -7.64
N PHE A 366 70.54 28.23 -8.45
CA PHE A 366 71.47 28.91 -9.36
C PHE A 366 72.08 30.19 -8.79
N THR A 367 71.72 30.60 -7.57
CA THR A 367 72.34 31.74 -6.88
C THR A 367 73.20 31.19 -5.73
N PRO A 368 74.54 31.16 -5.84
CA PRO A 368 75.39 30.72 -4.75
C PRO A 368 75.27 31.68 -3.57
N ASP A 369 75.11 31.17 -2.35
CA ASP A 369 75.18 31.96 -1.13
C ASP A 369 76.57 32.62 -0.98
N GLU A 370 76.67 33.92 -1.23
CA GLU A 370 77.81 34.76 -0.84
C GLU A 370 77.76 35.10 0.66
N HIS A 371 77.73 34.09 1.55
CA HIS A 371 77.94 34.32 2.98
C HIS A 371 78.66 33.13 3.64
N VAL A 372 79.94 32.97 3.33
CA VAL A 372 80.92 32.40 4.28
C VAL A 372 82.22 33.19 4.14
N GLY A 373 82.59 33.94 5.19
CA GLY A 373 83.96 34.37 5.42
C GLY A 373 84.19 35.89 5.49
N ALA A 374 83.60 36.58 6.47
CA ALA A 374 84.19 37.77 7.05
C ALA A 374 84.12 37.66 8.58
N GLU A 375 85.23 38.03 9.23
CA GLU A 375 85.53 38.00 10.68
C GLU A 375 86.16 36.67 11.19
N ALA A 376 87.36 36.61 11.76
CA ALA A 376 88.25 37.66 12.29
C ALA A 376 89.73 37.20 12.36
N ASP A 377 90.64 38.17 12.15
CA ASP A 377 92.02 38.19 12.65
C ASP A 377 92.03 38.54 14.16
N GLU A 378 92.72 37.74 14.98
CA GLU A 378 93.72 38.10 16.03
C GLU A 378 94.06 36.90 16.93
#